data_AF-A0A8C1ZQU0-F1
#
_entry.id   AF-A0A8C1ZQU0-F1
#
_cell.length_a   1.000
_cell.length_b   1.000
_cell.length_c   1.000
_cell.angle_alpha   90.00
_cell.angle_beta   90.00
_cell.angle_gamma   90.00
#
_symmetry.space_group_name_H-M   'P 1'
#
loop_
_entity.id
_entity.type
_entity.pdbx_description
1 polymer ?
#
loop_
_entity_poly.entity_id
_entity_poly.type
_entity_poly.pdbx_seq_one_letter_code
_entity_poly.pdbx_strand_id
1 'polypeptide(L)'
;MGILEKIAEIEREISRTQKNKATEYHLGLLKAKLAKYRAQLLEPSKSSGAKGEGFDVMKSGDARVALIGFPSVGKVKMTTSAELLVKELESVGIRLNCPKPNIYFKPKKGGGLSYNSTVPLTHCSEKLVQLILHEYKIFNAEVLFREDSTPDEFIDVIVGNRVYMPCLYVYNKVDQISIEEVDRLAHRANSVVISCGMKLNLDFLLEQLWEYLALICLYTKKRGERPDFSDPIIMRRGASVEHVCHRIHRTLASQFKYALVWGTSTKYSPQRVGLTHIMEHEDVIQIVKK
;
A
#
# COMPACT_ATOMS: atom_id res chain seq x y z
N MET A 1 13.49 -30.74 6.27
CA MET A 1 13.89 -29.42 5.74
C MET A 1 12.90 -28.36 6.19
N GLY A 2 13.39 -27.32 6.86
CA GLY A 2 12.57 -26.19 7.30
C GLY A 2 12.04 -25.36 6.11
N ILE A 3 11.02 -24.54 6.34
CA ILE A 3 10.47 -23.63 5.31
C ILE A 3 11.55 -22.65 4.84
N LEU A 4 12.39 -22.15 5.75
CA LEU A 4 13.51 -21.26 5.45
C LEU A 4 14.56 -21.89 4.53
N GLU A 5 14.87 -23.19 4.71
CA GLU A 5 15.81 -23.90 3.86
C GLU A 5 15.28 -24.05 2.42
N LYS A 6 13.97 -24.36 2.29
CA LYS A 6 13.30 -24.44 0.99
C LYS A 6 13.30 -23.09 0.26
N ILE A 7 13.12 -21.99 0.99
CA ILE A 7 13.20 -20.64 0.43
C ILE A 7 14.62 -20.37 -0.10
N ALA A 8 15.65 -20.64 0.72
CA ALA A 8 17.04 -20.43 0.34
C ALA A 8 17.50 -21.32 -0.83
N GLU A 9 16.93 -22.51 -0.98
CA GLU A 9 17.16 -23.40 -2.13
C GLU A 9 16.55 -22.81 -3.41
N ILE A 10 15.29 -22.39 -3.36
CA ILE A 10 14.59 -21.79 -4.50
C ILE A 10 15.26 -20.47 -4.93
N GLU A 11 15.68 -19.63 -3.99
CA GLU A 11 16.39 -18.38 -4.30
C GLU A 11 17.73 -18.64 -5.01
N ARG A 12 18.48 -19.66 -4.57
CA ARG A 12 19.71 -20.10 -5.25
C ARG A 12 19.44 -20.61 -6.65
N GLU A 13 18.36 -21.37 -6.82
CA GLU A 13 17.96 -21.89 -8.13
C GLU A 13 17.56 -20.76 -9.10
N ILE A 14 16.79 -19.78 -8.63
CA ILE A 14 16.43 -18.59 -9.40
C ILE A 14 17.68 -17.80 -9.79
N SER A 15 18.63 -17.60 -8.86
CA SER A 15 19.86 -16.86 -9.13
C SER A 15 20.78 -17.54 -10.14
N ARG A 16 20.77 -18.87 -10.23
CA ARG A 16 21.61 -19.63 -11.17
C ARG A 16 21.00 -19.72 -12.57
N THR A 17 19.68 -19.60 -12.66
CA THR A 17 18.95 -19.84 -13.91
C THR A 17 18.89 -18.58 -14.76
N GLN A 18 19.43 -18.62 -15.98
CA GLN A 18 19.30 -17.51 -16.94
C GLN A 18 17.87 -17.42 -17.47
N LYS A 19 17.33 -16.21 -17.61
CA LYS A 19 15.98 -15.96 -18.13
C LYS A 19 15.95 -16.06 -19.66
N ASN A 20 15.47 -17.19 -20.17
CA ASN A 20 15.28 -17.50 -21.58
C ASN A 20 13.87 -18.06 -21.82
N LYS A 21 13.41 -18.13 -23.08
CA LYS A 21 12.06 -18.63 -23.43
C LYS A 21 11.77 -20.07 -22.93
N ALA A 22 12.81 -20.89 -22.80
CA ALA A 22 12.70 -22.25 -22.27
C ALA A 22 12.60 -22.31 -20.74
N THR A 23 13.19 -21.33 -20.04
CA THR A 23 13.29 -21.31 -18.57
C THR A 23 12.26 -20.38 -17.92
N GLU A 24 11.58 -19.53 -18.70
CA GLU A 24 10.57 -18.58 -18.22
C GLU A 24 9.43 -19.25 -17.44
N TYR A 25 8.90 -20.38 -17.95
CA TYR A 25 7.85 -21.14 -17.26
C TYR A 25 8.34 -21.72 -15.93
N HIS A 26 9.56 -22.23 -15.90
CA HIS A 26 10.18 -22.77 -14.68
C HIS A 26 10.44 -21.67 -13.65
N LEU A 27 10.97 -20.53 -14.08
CA LEU A 27 11.17 -19.35 -13.24
C LEU A 27 9.85 -18.85 -12.65
N GLY A 28 8.77 -18.82 -13.44
CA GLY A 28 7.44 -18.48 -12.97
C GLY A 28 6.90 -19.44 -11.90
N LEU A 29 7.14 -20.74 -12.07
CA LEU A 29 6.79 -21.76 -11.07
C LEU A 29 7.59 -21.58 -9.77
N LEU A 30 8.90 -21.35 -9.88
CA LEU A 30 9.77 -21.09 -8.72
C LEU A 30 9.33 -19.84 -7.96
N LYS A 31 8.96 -18.77 -8.66
CA LYS A 31 8.40 -17.54 -8.07
C LYS A 31 7.08 -17.79 -7.35
N ALA A 32 6.18 -18.57 -7.95
CA ALA A 32 4.92 -18.95 -7.31
C ALA A 32 5.16 -19.76 -6.01
N LYS A 33 6.08 -20.73 -6.05
CA LYS A 33 6.48 -21.51 -4.86
C LYS A 33 7.09 -20.62 -3.79
N LEU A 34 7.99 -19.71 -4.17
CA LEU A 34 8.64 -18.77 -3.25
C LEU A 34 7.59 -17.89 -2.53
N ALA A 35 6.67 -17.30 -3.28
CA ALA A 35 5.62 -16.45 -2.74
C ALA A 35 4.70 -17.20 -1.77
N LYS A 36 4.37 -18.46 -2.07
CA LYS A 36 3.59 -19.35 -1.21
C LYS A 36 4.31 -19.66 0.10
N TYR A 37 5.60 -20.01 0.07
CA TYR A 37 6.37 -20.28 1.29
C TYR A 37 6.58 -19.02 2.13
N ARG A 38 6.83 -17.86 1.50
CA ARG A 38 6.90 -16.57 2.21
C ARG A 38 5.56 -16.19 2.84
N ALA A 39 4.44 -16.42 2.17
CA ALA A 39 3.11 -16.22 2.75
C ALA A 39 2.87 -17.11 3.97
N GLN A 40 3.30 -18.38 3.95
CA GLN A 40 3.17 -19.29 5.08
C GLN A 40 3.99 -18.87 6.32
N LEU A 41 5.09 -18.13 6.13
CA LEU A 41 5.86 -17.53 7.24
C LEU A 41 5.13 -16.34 7.87
N LEU A 42 4.32 -15.63 7.09
CA LEU A 42 3.58 -14.45 7.52
C LEU A 42 2.20 -14.78 8.10
N GLU A 43 1.61 -15.91 7.73
CA GLU A 43 0.38 -16.39 8.35
C GLU A 43 0.66 -16.68 9.84
N PRO A 44 -0.01 -15.98 10.78
CA PRO A 44 0.10 -16.35 12.18
C PRO A 44 -0.39 -17.80 12.29
N SER A 45 0.33 -18.62 13.05
CA SER A 45 -0.13 -19.97 13.40
C SER A 45 -1.59 -19.90 13.82
N LYS A 46 -2.41 -20.85 13.35
CA LYS A 46 -3.85 -20.97 13.64
C LYS A 46 -4.14 -21.23 15.13
N SER A 47 -3.69 -20.35 16.00
CA SER A 47 -4.03 -20.22 17.41
C SER A 47 -4.77 -18.90 17.55
N SER A 48 -6.09 -19.03 17.69
CA SER A 48 -7.06 -18.06 18.15
C SER A 48 -6.51 -16.76 18.79
N GLY A 49 -6.87 -15.61 18.20
CA GLY A 49 -7.16 -14.41 18.98
C GLY A 49 -6.06 -13.37 19.19
N ALA A 50 -4.82 -13.60 18.75
CA ALA A 50 -3.79 -12.58 18.80
C ALA A 50 -3.34 -12.23 17.38
N LYS A 51 -3.55 -10.95 16.99
CA LYS A 51 -2.72 -10.34 15.95
C LYS A 51 -1.26 -10.66 16.29
N GLY A 52 -0.49 -11.08 15.29
CA GLY A 52 0.82 -11.73 15.48
C GLY A 52 1.78 -10.98 16.42
N GLU A 53 2.85 -11.67 16.80
CA GLU A 53 3.98 -11.10 17.55
C GLU A 53 4.62 -9.93 16.77
N GLY A 54 4.03 -8.76 16.94
CA GLY A 54 4.60 -7.47 16.62
C GLY A 54 4.29 -6.56 17.80
N PHE A 55 5.14 -5.56 18.03
CA PHE A 55 4.80 -4.47 18.93
C PHE A 55 3.48 -3.84 18.46
N ASP A 56 2.33 -4.27 19.01
CA ASP A 56 1.06 -3.58 18.81
C ASP A 56 1.13 -2.31 19.66
N VAL A 57 1.89 -1.33 19.15
CA VAL A 57 1.85 0.04 19.65
C VAL A 57 0.39 0.45 19.53
N MET A 58 -0.24 0.70 20.69
CA MET A 58 -1.62 1.16 20.78
C MET A 58 -1.86 2.21 19.70
N LYS A 59 -3.00 2.10 18.99
CA LYS A 59 -3.41 3.06 17.96
C LYS A 59 -3.55 4.46 18.59
N SER A 60 -2.44 5.17 18.68
CA SER A 60 -2.34 6.54 19.16
C SER A 60 -2.03 7.43 17.97
N GLY A 61 -2.83 8.49 17.78
CA GLY A 61 -2.74 9.41 16.64
C GLY A 61 -3.53 8.99 15.38
N ASP A 62 -3.64 9.94 14.45
CA ASP A 62 -4.39 9.83 13.18
C ASP A 62 -3.58 9.19 12.04
N ALA A 63 -2.25 9.22 12.16
CA ALA A 63 -1.31 8.65 11.21
C ALA A 63 -0.15 7.93 11.93
N ARG A 64 0.42 6.93 11.26
CA ARG A 64 1.63 6.22 11.71
C ARG A 64 2.60 6.19 10.53
N VAL A 65 3.83 6.66 10.78
CA VAL A 65 4.94 6.64 9.83
C VAL A 65 6.01 5.71 10.40
N ALA A 66 6.43 4.73 9.60
CA ALA A 66 7.54 3.86 9.94
C ALA A 66 8.81 4.40 9.29
N LEU A 67 9.88 4.57 10.07
CA LEU A 67 11.19 4.95 9.58
C LEU A 67 12.05 3.69 9.49
N ILE A 68 12.53 3.38 8.28
CA ILE A 68 13.36 2.21 8.02
C ILE A 68 14.67 2.70 7.42
N GLY A 69 15.78 2.28 8.01
CA GLY A 69 17.11 2.66 7.55
C GLY A 69 18.18 1.81 8.19
N PHE A 70 19.30 1.65 7.49
CA PHE A 70 20.47 0.99 8.06
C PHE A 70 21.18 1.92 9.05
N PRO A 71 21.77 1.37 10.13
CA PRO A 71 22.66 2.15 10.97
C PRO A 71 23.87 2.63 10.13
N SER A 72 24.25 3.89 10.29
CA SER A 72 25.42 4.50 9.61
C SER A 72 25.34 4.59 8.07
N VAL A 73 24.32 5.29 7.56
CA VAL A 73 24.07 5.59 6.13
C VAL A 73 25.18 6.38 5.40
N GLY A 74 26.33 6.66 6.03
CA GLY A 74 27.35 7.60 5.53
C GLY A 74 28.49 7.02 4.70
N LYS A 75 28.58 5.71 4.47
CA LYS A 75 29.69 5.10 3.71
C LYS A 75 29.27 4.30 2.48
N VAL A 76 28.05 3.80 2.45
CA VAL A 76 27.53 3.02 1.32
C VAL A 76 26.82 3.96 0.36
N LYS A 77 26.96 3.75 -0.96
CA LYS A 77 26.17 4.47 -1.96
C LYS A 77 24.69 4.40 -1.56
N MET A 78 24.08 5.55 -1.26
CA MET A 78 22.72 5.61 -0.69
C MET A 78 21.69 4.93 -1.59
N THR A 79 21.94 4.90 -2.91
CA THR A 79 21.09 4.21 -3.89
C THR A 79 21.07 2.69 -3.66
N THR A 80 22.22 2.05 -3.45
CA THR A 80 22.32 0.60 -3.25
C THR A 80 21.62 0.17 -1.95
N SER A 81 21.69 1.01 -0.91
CA SER A 81 21.00 0.73 0.35
C SER A 81 19.48 0.76 0.19
N ALA A 82 18.96 1.72 -0.59
CA ALA A 82 17.54 1.82 -0.87
C ALA A 82 17.02 0.58 -1.65
N GLU A 83 17.74 0.15 -2.69
CA GLU A 83 17.37 -1.05 -3.48
C GLU A 83 17.33 -2.32 -2.62
N LEU A 84 18.28 -2.49 -1.70
CA LEU A 84 18.30 -3.61 -0.77
C LEU A 84 17.09 -3.57 0.18
N LEU A 85 16.75 -2.39 0.74
CA LEU A 85 15.57 -2.26 1.61
C LEU A 85 14.27 -2.55 0.86
N VAL A 86 14.13 -2.08 -0.38
CA VAL A 86 12.97 -2.38 -1.22
C VAL A 86 12.84 -3.88 -1.41
N LYS A 87 13.95 -4.57 -1.73
CA LYS A 87 13.96 -6.03 -1.93
C LYS A 87 13.56 -6.80 -0.65
N GLU A 88 14.04 -6.38 0.51
CA GLU A 88 13.66 -6.99 1.79
C GLU A 88 12.18 -6.77 2.13
N LEU A 89 11.68 -5.55 1.93
CA LEU A 89 10.26 -5.24 2.14
C LEU A 89 9.35 -6.00 1.17
N GLU A 90 9.78 -6.13 -0.08
CA GLU A 90 9.09 -6.94 -1.09
C GLU A 90 9.08 -8.43 -0.74
N SER A 91 10.11 -8.92 -0.05
CA SER A 91 10.18 -10.29 0.47
C SER A 91 9.12 -10.56 1.53
N VAL A 92 8.88 -9.57 2.40
CA VAL A 92 7.86 -9.59 3.45
C VAL A 92 6.44 -9.36 2.89
N GLY A 93 6.30 -9.07 1.60
CA GLY A 93 5.01 -8.84 0.94
C GLY A 93 4.48 -7.42 1.09
N ILE A 94 5.36 -6.46 1.37
CA ILE A 94 5.08 -5.04 1.28
C ILE A 94 5.45 -4.56 -0.13
N ARG A 95 4.52 -3.88 -0.80
CA ARG A 95 4.77 -3.24 -2.10
C ARG A 95 4.79 -1.73 -1.91
N LEU A 96 5.89 -1.11 -2.30
CA LEU A 96 6.14 0.31 -2.11
C LEU A 96 5.77 1.08 -3.38
N ASN A 97 5.02 2.17 -3.26
CA ASN A 97 4.73 3.12 -4.36
C ASN A 97 4.06 2.53 -5.61
N CYS A 98 3.47 1.34 -5.52
CA CYS A 98 2.71 0.74 -6.61
C CYS A 98 1.21 0.71 -6.28
N PRO A 99 0.33 1.07 -7.22
CA PRO A 99 -1.09 0.79 -7.07
C PRO A 99 -1.36 -0.72 -7.11
N LYS A 100 -2.53 -1.12 -6.62
CA LYS A 100 -2.96 -2.53 -6.72
C LYS A 100 -3.19 -2.88 -8.20
N PRO A 101 -2.61 -4.00 -8.69
CA PRO A 101 -2.83 -4.44 -10.06
C PRO A 101 -4.33 -4.68 -10.34
N ASN A 102 -4.81 -4.23 -11.50
CA ASN A 102 -6.20 -4.37 -11.94
C ASN A 102 -6.43 -5.72 -12.64
N ILE A 103 -6.21 -6.80 -11.88
CA ILE A 103 -6.46 -8.16 -12.33
C ILE A 103 -7.73 -8.65 -11.63
N TYR A 104 -8.75 -8.98 -12.40
CA TYR A 104 -9.96 -9.59 -11.86
C TYR A 104 -9.77 -11.10 -11.78
N PHE A 105 -9.69 -11.61 -10.55
CA PHE A 105 -9.53 -13.02 -10.26
C PHE A 105 -10.76 -13.54 -9.50
N LYS A 106 -11.46 -14.53 -10.06
CA LYS A 106 -12.61 -15.18 -9.43
C LYS A 106 -12.53 -16.71 -9.54
N PRO A 107 -12.36 -17.45 -8.44
CA PRO A 107 -12.41 -18.90 -8.47
C PRO A 107 -13.83 -19.39 -8.81
N LYS A 108 -13.92 -20.40 -9.68
CA LYS A 108 -15.18 -21.05 -10.09
C LYS A 108 -15.27 -22.45 -9.50
N LYS A 109 -16.49 -22.99 -9.37
CA LYS A 109 -16.70 -24.37 -8.90
C LYS A 109 -16.43 -25.43 -9.97
N GLY A 110 -16.42 -25.04 -11.25
CA GLY A 110 -16.16 -25.89 -12.41
C GLY A 110 -16.02 -25.04 -13.68
N GLY A 111 -15.68 -25.68 -14.80
CA GLY A 111 -15.55 -25.01 -16.10
C GLY A 111 -14.11 -24.68 -16.53
N GLY A 112 -13.10 -25.17 -15.81
CA GLY A 112 -11.69 -24.98 -16.16
C GLY A 112 -11.21 -23.55 -15.94
N LEU A 113 -10.09 -23.22 -16.59
CA LEU A 113 -9.47 -21.90 -16.55
C LEU A 113 -9.99 -21.05 -17.70
N SER A 114 -10.66 -19.96 -17.38
CA SER A 114 -11.06 -18.95 -18.35
C SER A 114 -10.08 -17.79 -18.28
N TYR A 115 -9.29 -17.62 -19.33
CA TYR A 115 -8.33 -16.54 -19.46
C TYR A 115 -8.87 -15.50 -20.45
N ASN A 116 -9.05 -14.27 -19.97
CA ASN A 116 -9.44 -13.12 -20.79
C ASN A 116 -8.41 -12.01 -20.63
N SER A 117 -8.04 -11.35 -21.73
CA SER A 117 -7.18 -10.16 -21.68
C SER A 117 -7.80 -9.02 -22.46
N THR A 118 -7.86 -7.84 -21.86
CA THR A 118 -8.28 -6.60 -22.53
C THR A 118 -7.11 -5.93 -23.27
N VAL A 119 -5.87 -6.17 -22.83
CA VAL A 119 -4.65 -5.54 -23.36
C VAL A 119 -3.72 -6.64 -23.90
N PRO A 120 -2.95 -6.41 -24.99
CA PRO A 120 -1.89 -7.32 -25.38
C PRO A 120 -0.84 -7.44 -24.25
N LEU A 121 -0.71 -8.65 -23.69
CA LEU A 121 0.22 -8.91 -22.60
C LEU A 121 1.61 -9.22 -23.14
N THR A 122 2.60 -8.48 -22.65
CA THR A 122 4.00 -8.60 -23.09
C THR A 122 4.77 -9.59 -22.23
N HIS A 123 4.31 -9.80 -20.98
CA HIS A 123 5.06 -10.50 -19.94
C HIS A 123 4.34 -11.71 -19.32
N CYS A 124 3.05 -11.87 -19.59
CA CYS A 124 2.27 -13.01 -19.10
C CYS A 124 1.70 -13.82 -20.27
N SER A 125 2.12 -15.08 -20.37
CA SER A 125 1.51 -16.05 -21.27
C SER A 125 0.43 -16.86 -20.56
N GLU A 126 -0.60 -17.28 -21.29
CA GLU A 126 -1.69 -18.12 -20.78
C GLU A 126 -1.16 -19.40 -20.10
N LYS A 127 -0.16 -20.05 -20.72
CA LYS A 127 0.51 -21.24 -20.17
C LYS A 127 1.16 -20.96 -18.81
N LEU A 128 1.81 -19.80 -18.65
CA LEU A 128 2.43 -19.42 -17.39
C LEU A 128 1.39 -19.21 -16.30
N VAL A 129 0.29 -18.53 -16.62
CA VAL A 129 -0.84 -18.31 -15.70
C VAL A 129 -1.44 -19.66 -15.25
N GLN A 130 -1.64 -20.59 -16.18
CA GLN A 130 -2.12 -21.93 -15.88
C GLN A 130 -1.19 -22.69 -14.93
N LEU A 131 0.13 -22.64 -15.16
CA LEU A 131 1.12 -23.29 -14.29
C LEU A 131 1.13 -22.70 -12.88
N ILE A 132 1.07 -21.37 -12.76
CA ILE A 132 1.00 -20.69 -11.47
C ILE A 132 -0.26 -21.13 -10.71
N LEU A 133 -1.43 -21.11 -11.35
CA LEU A 133 -2.69 -21.49 -10.71
C LEU A 133 -2.73 -22.96 -10.28
N HIS A 134 -2.12 -23.85 -11.09
CA HIS A 134 -1.99 -25.27 -10.75
C HIS A 134 -1.10 -25.48 -9.51
N GLU A 135 -0.03 -24.71 -9.34
CA GLU A 135 0.82 -24.74 -8.13
C GLU A 135 0.08 -24.27 -6.87
N TYR A 136 -0.86 -23.33 -7.03
CA TYR A 136 -1.78 -22.92 -5.98
C TYR A 136 -2.97 -23.88 -5.76
N LYS A 137 -3.04 -25.00 -6.49
CA LYS A 137 -4.14 -25.97 -6.48
C LYS A 137 -5.49 -25.38 -6.91
N ILE A 138 -5.47 -24.35 -7.75
CA ILE A 138 -6.65 -23.69 -8.30
C ILE A 138 -6.82 -24.17 -9.74
N PHE A 139 -7.75 -25.10 -9.95
CA PHE A 139 -8.00 -25.70 -11.27
C PHE A 139 -9.10 -24.97 -12.05
N ASN A 140 -9.99 -24.25 -11.35
CA ASN A 140 -11.15 -23.58 -11.92
C ASN A 140 -11.15 -22.12 -11.49
N ALA A 141 -10.82 -21.21 -12.41
CA ALA A 141 -10.84 -19.78 -12.15
C ALA A 141 -11.07 -18.99 -13.42
N GLU A 142 -11.66 -17.81 -13.25
CA GLU A 142 -11.73 -16.79 -14.27
C GLU A 142 -10.72 -15.69 -13.93
N VAL A 143 -9.82 -15.44 -14.88
CA VAL A 143 -8.80 -14.41 -14.77
C VAL A 143 -8.99 -13.44 -15.93
N LEU A 144 -9.18 -12.17 -15.59
CA LEU A 144 -9.27 -11.08 -16.55
C LEU A 144 -8.18 -10.05 -16.26
N PHE A 145 -7.27 -9.89 -17.21
CA PHE A 145 -6.24 -8.85 -17.18
C PHE A 145 -6.77 -7.59 -17.87
N ARG A 146 -6.81 -6.47 -17.15
CA ARG A 146 -7.20 -5.15 -17.70
C ARG A 146 -6.00 -4.26 -18.03
N GLU A 147 -4.79 -4.67 -17.65
CA GLU A 147 -3.53 -3.96 -17.87
C GLU A 147 -2.41 -4.98 -18.16
N ASP A 148 -1.26 -4.49 -18.64
CA ASP A 148 -0.09 -5.34 -18.87
C ASP A 148 0.61 -5.64 -17.54
N SER A 149 0.19 -6.72 -16.88
CA SER A 149 0.70 -7.12 -15.57
C SER A 149 1.86 -8.11 -15.68
N THR A 150 2.78 -8.05 -14.71
CA THR A 150 3.87 -9.03 -14.58
C THR A 150 3.42 -10.31 -13.86
N PRO A 151 4.15 -11.43 -13.99
CA PRO A 151 3.83 -12.65 -13.24
C PRO A 151 3.87 -12.46 -11.72
N ASP A 152 4.71 -11.54 -11.22
CA ASP A 152 4.84 -11.24 -9.79
C ASP A 152 3.60 -10.51 -9.27
N GLU A 153 3.07 -9.55 -10.04
CA GLU A 153 1.81 -8.85 -9.74
C GLU A 153 0.61 -9.81 -9.75
N PHE A 154 0.59 -10.75 -10.69
CA PHE A 154 -0.43 -11.80 -10.72
C PHE A 154 -0.37 -12.68 -9.46
N ILE A 155 0.83 -13.09 -9.05
CA ILE A 155 1.04 -13.82 -7.80
C ILE A 155 0.57 -12.99 -6.59
N ASP A 156 0.83 -11.68 -6.58
CA ASP A 156 0.39 -10.80 -5.50
C ASP A 156 -1.15 -10.75 -5.38
N VAL A 157 -1.88 -10.74 -6.50
CA VAL A 157 -3.35 -10.79 -6.51
C VAL A 157 -3.88 -12.14 -6.01
N ILE A 158 -3.22 -13.25 -6.35
CA ILE A 158 -3.61 -14.59 -5.86
C ILE A 158 -3.42 -14.71 -4.34
N VAL A 159 -2.29 -14.20 -3.82
CA VAL A 159 -1.98 -14.32 -2.39
C VAL A 159 -2.88 -13.42 -1.55
N GLY A 160 -3.23 -12.23 -2.04
CA GLY A 160 -4.19 -11.31 -1.39
C GLY A 160 -3.74 -10.70 -0.06
N ASN A 161 -2.71 -11.23 0.59
CA ASN A 161 -2.12 -10.75 1.85
C ASN A 161 -0.97 -9.75 1.63
N ARG A 162 -1.05 -8.94 0.57
CA ARG A 162 -0.04 -7.91 0.25
C ARG A 162 -0.51 -6.54 0.69
N VAL A 163 0.40 -5.79 1.32
CA VAL A 163 0.12 -4.42 1.75
C VAL A 163 0.82 -3.47 0.78
N TYR A 164 0.02 -2.63 0.12
CA TYR A 164 0.48 -1.59 -0.76
C TYR A 164 0.52 -0.28 0.02
N MET A 165 1.70 0.32 0.13
CA MET A 165 1.89 1.54 0.91
C MET A 165 2.75 2.56 0.14
N PRO A 166 2.41 3.85 0.23
CA PRO A 166 3.29 4.89 -0.27
C PRO A 166 4.55 4.97 0.61
N CYS A 167 5.68 5.25 -0.01
CA CYS A 167 7.00 5.30 0.63
C CYS A 167 7.79 6.49 0.09
N LEU A 168 8.34 7.28 1.01
CA LEU A 168 9.20 8.41 0.69
C LEU A 168 10.66 8.02 0.91
N TYR A 169 11.50 8.15 -0.10
CA TYR A 169 12.93 7.86 0.00
C TYR A 169 13.67 9.09 0.52
N VAL A 170 14.15 9.02 1.75
CA VAL A 170 14.85 10.13 2.40
C VAL A 170 16.36 9.92 2.32
N TYR A 171 17.05 10.76 1.55
CA TYR A 171 18.50 10.76 1.37
C TYR A 171 19.13 11.77 2.34
N ASN A 172 19.73 11.28 3.41
CA ASN A 172 20.39 12.11 4.41
C ASN A 172 21.88 12.32 4.07
N LYS A 173 22.50 13.36 4.66
CA LYS A 173 23.91 13.74 4.51
C LYS A 173 24.29 14.34 3.15
N VAL A 174 23.44 15.23 2.63
CA VAL A 174 23.77 15.99 1.41
C VAL A 174 25.04 16.84 1.53
N ASP A 175 25.52 17.10 2.75
CA ASP A 175 26.79 17.79 3.03
C ASP A 175 28.04 17.08 2.48
N GLN A 176 27.96 15.78 2.21
CA GLN A 176 29.10 14.99 1.71
C GLN A 176 29.06 14.78 0.19
N ILE A 177 28.02 15.29 -0.47
CA ILE A 177 27.69 15.02 -1.87
C ILE A 177 27.86 16.32 -2.69
N SER A 178 28.21 16.21 -3.97
CA SER A 178 28.24 17.39 -4.85
C SER A 178 26.82 17.90 -5.17
N ILE A 179 26.70 19.18 -5.51
CA ILE A 179 25.40 19.78 -5.87
C ILE A 179 24.74 19.09 -7.07
N GLU A 180 25.54 18.59 -8.02
CA GLU A 180 25.05 17.86 -9.20
C GLU A 180 24.41 16.51 -8.83
N GLU A 181 25.03 15.79 -7.89
CA GLU A 181 24.49 14.52 -7.40
C GLU A 181 23.25 14.73 -6.53
N VAL A 182 23.21 15.81 -5.74
CA VAL A 182 22.01 16.22 -4.99
C VAL A 182 20.86 16.52 -5.96
N ASP A 183 21.11 17.27 -7.03
CA ASP A 183 20.11 17.59 -8.04
C ASP A 183 19.56 16.34 -8.74
N ARG A 184 20.45 15.41 -9.12
CA ARG A 184 20.07 14.10 -9.68
C ARG A 184 19.20 13.30 -8.70
N LEU A 185 19.52 13.33 -7.40
CA LEU A 185 18.75 12.61 -6.37
C LEU A 185 17.40 13.28 -6.10
N ALA A 186 17.32 14.60 -6.16
CA ALA A 186 16.09 15.35 -5.97
C ALA A 186 15.08 15.14 -7.12
N HIS A 187 15.57 14.93 -8.35
CA HIS A 187 14.72 14.65 -9.52
C HIS A 187 14.20 13.20 -9.60
N ARG A 188 14.63 12.30 -8.71
CA ARG A 188 14.08 10.95 -8.68
C ARG A 188 12.64 10.96 -8.17
N ALA A 189 11.85 9.97 -8.57
CA ALA A 189 10.49 9.84 -8.07
C ALA A 189 10.52 9.54 -6.56
N ASN A 190 9.65 10.23 -5.82
CA ASN A 190 9.39 9.98 -4.40
C ASN A 190 10.64 10.10 -3.52
N SER A 191 11.58 10.97 -3.88
CA SER A 191 12.81 11.21 -3.11
C SER A 191 12.83 12.59 -2.47
N VAL A 192 13.39 12.65 -1.27
CA VAL A 192 13.66 13.90 -0.55
C VAL A 192 15.10 13.85 -0.05
N VAL A 193 15.86 14.89 -0.38
CA VAL A 193 17.25 15.06 0.05
C VAL A 193 17.27 15.94 1.29
N ILE A 194 17.96 15.54 2.36
CA ILE A 194 18.03 16.30 3.62
C ILE A 194 19.45 16.32 4.18
N SER A 195 19.75 17.33 5.01
CA SER A 195 20.89 17.26 5.94
C SER A 195 20.40 17.51 7.36
N CYS A 196 20.39 16.46 8.19
CA CYS A 196 20.08 16.60 9.61
C CYS A 196 21.10 17.47 10.36
N GLY A 197 22.37 17.42 9.95
CA GLY A 197 23.45 18.17 10.61
C GLY A 197 23.32 19.68 10.42
N MET A 198 22.95 20.11 9.21
CA MET A 198 22.77 21.52 8.87
C MET A 198 21.30 21.97 8.93
N LYS A 199 20.38 21.09 9.30
CA LYS A 199 18.92 21.29 9.28
C LYS A 199 18.39 21.76 7.91
N LEU A 200 19.00 21.30 6.83
CA LEU A 200 18.58 21.65 5.47
C LEU A 200 17.43 20.73 5.02
N ASN A 201 16.44 21.35 4.38
CA ASN A 201 15.30 20.70 3.71
C ASN A 201 14.38 19.86 4.62
N LEU A 202 14.38 20.13 5.93
CA LEU A 202 13.48 19.48 6.88
C LEU A 202 12.03 19.94 6.72
N ASP A 203 11.82 21.22 6.37
CA ASP A 203 10.48 21.77 6.16
C ASP A 203 9.80 21.11 4.94
N PHE A 204 10.54 20.99 3.84
CA PHE A 204 10.06 20.28 2.64
C PHE A 204 9.78 18.80 2.92
N LEU A 205 10.59 18.13 3.75
CA LEU A 205 10.29 16.76 4.18
C LEU A 205 8.96 16.67 4.92
N LEU A 206 8.65 17.63 5.80
CA LEU A 206 7.38 17.67 6.52
C LEU A 206 6.19 17.91 5.58
N GLU A 207 6.33 18.82 4.62
CA GLU A 207 5.32 19.08 3.60
C GLU A 207 5.03 17.83 2.75
N GLN A 208 6.10 17.16 2.27
CA GLN A 208 5.97 15.92 1.52
C GLN A 208 5.36 14.80 2.35
N LEU A 209 5.73 14.67 3.63
CA LEU A 209 5.10 13.70 4.53
C LEU A 209 3.60 13.97 4.70
N TRP A 210 3.19 15.24 4.82
CA TRP A 210 1.78 15.62 4.91
C TRP A 210 1.01 15.22 3.65
N GLU A 211 1.57 15.48 2.48
CA GLU A 211 1.00 15.11 1.19
C GLU A 211 0.85 13.58 1.04
N TYR A 212 1.90 12.82 1.40
CA TYR A 212 1.91 11.35 1.32
C TYR A 212 0.96 10.68 2.30
N LEU A 213 0.78 11.25 3.50
CA LEU A 213 -0.19 10.76 4.46
C LEU A 213 -1.63 10.98 3.98
N ALA A 214 -1.83 11.86 2.99
CA ALA A 214 -3.11 12.20 2.38
C ALA A 214 -4.19 12.45 3.44
N LEU A 215 -3.84 13.24 4.46
CA LEU A 215 -4.75 13.57 5.56
C LEU A 215 -5.74 14.64 5.13
N ILE A 216 -6.97 14.51 5.63
CA ILE A 216 -8.03 15.51 5.50
C ILE A 216 -8.36 16.05 6.88
N CYS A 217 -8.49 17.37 6.97
CA CYS A 217 -8.94 18.06 8.16
C CYS A 217 -10.42 18.35 7.99
N LEU A 218 -11.26 17.86 8.90
CA LEU A 218 -12.71 18.05 8.86
C LEU A 218 -13.15 18.87 10.06
N TYR A 219 -13.98 19.87 9.83
CA TYR A 219 -14.48 20.74 10.88
C TYR A 219 -15.90 20.35 11.27
N THR A 220 -16.18 20.35 12.57
CA THR A 220 -17.54 20.08 13.05
C THR A 220 -18.30 21.37 13.32
N LYS A 221 -19.60 21.33 13.05
CA LYS A 221 -20.50 22.44 13.31
C LYS A 221 -21.71 21.97 14.10
N LYS A 222 -22.02 22.67 15.20
CA LYS A 222 -23.26 22.48 15.96
C LYS A 222 -24.39 23.29 15.36
N ARG A 223 -25.63 22.83 15.58
CA ARG A 223 -26.82 23.52 15.08
C ARG A 223 -26.93 24.91 15.73
N GLY A 224 -26.93 25.95 14.92
CA GLY A 224 -27.07 27.34 15.37
C GLY A 224 -25.75 28.03 15.75
N GLU A 225 -24.65 27.28 15.80
CA GLU A 225 -23.32 27.83 16.08
C GLU A 225 -22.50 27.95 14.79
N ARG A 226 -21.42 28.74 14.88
CA ARG A 226 -20.41 28.79 13.81
C ARG A 226 -19.57 27.50 13.85
N PRO A 227 -18.95 27.11 12.71
CA PRO A 227 -18.01 26.00 12.70
C PRO A 227 -16.86 26.24 13.68
N ASP A 228 -16.41 25.19 14.35
CA ASP A 228 -15.20 25.25 15.16
C ASP A 228 -13.99 24.91 14.29
N PHE A 229 -13.04 25.85 14.19
CA PHE A 229 -11.79 25.69 13.45
C PHE A 229 -10.60 25.36 14.36
N SER A 230 -10.81 25.31 15.69
CA SER A 230 -9.73 25.06 16.65
C SER A 230 -9.39 23.58 16.78
N ASP A 231 -10.37 22.69 16.67
CA ASP A 231 -10.20 21.25 16.81
C ASP A 231 -10.70 20.49 15.56
N PRO A 232 -9.87 20.42 14.49
CA PRO A 232 -10.22 19.65 13.30
C PRO A 232 -10.12 18.15 13.57
N ILE A 233 -11.11 17.40 13.07
CA ILE A 233 -11.03 15.95 13.01
C ILE A 233 -10.14 15.58 11.83
N ILE A 234 -8.97 15.01 12.13
CA ILE A 234 -8.04 14.53 11.11
C ILE A 234 -8.42 13.10 10.71
N MET A 235 -8.58 12.86 9.41
CA MET A 235 -8.81 11.52 8.85
C MET A 235 -7.95 11.31 7.61
N ARG A 236 -7.91 10.09 7.07
CA ARG A 236 -7.30 9.83 5.75
C ARG A 236 -8.28 10.15 4.63
N ARG A 237 -7.77 10.60 3.48
CA ARG A 237 -8.55 10.84 2.26
C ARG A 237 -9.34 9.59 1.87
N GLY A 238 -10.60 9.78 1.46
CA GLY A 238 -11.54 8.69 1.22
C GLY A 238 -12.36 8.28 2.44
N ALA A 239 -12.24 9.01 3.57
CA ALA A 239 -13.12 8.80 4.71
C ALA A 239 -14.57 9.23 4.36
N SER A 240 -15.52 8.37 4.74
CA SER A 240 -16.94 8.64 4.60
C SER A 240 -17.49 9.33 5.86
N VAL A 241 -18.68 9.92 5.74
CA VAL A 241 -19.43 10.49 6.88
C VAL A 241 -19.63 9.45 8.01
N GLU A 242 -19.76 8.16 7.68
CA GLU A 242 -19.82 7.10 8.68
C GLU A 242 -18.54 7.02 9.53
N HIS A 243 -17.37 7.10 8.91
CA HIS A 243 -16.10 7.09 9.63
C HIS A 243 -15.98 8.30 10.55
N VAL A 244 -16.43 9.47 10.10
CA VAL A 244 -16.48 10.70 10.93
C VAL A 244 -17.40 10.50 12.13
N CYS A 245 -18.58 9.91 11.93
CA CYS A 245 -19.51 9.61 13.02
C CYS A 245 -18.86 8.72 14.08
N HIS A 246 -18.18 7.63 13.66
CA HIS A 246 -17.48 6.73 14.57
C HIS A 246 -16.31 7.39 15.30
N ARG A 247 -15.64 8.38 14.68
CA ARG A 247 -14.54 9.14 15.28
C ARG A 247 -15.05 10.05 16.41
N ILE A 248 -16.21 10.69 16.21
CA ILE A 248 -16.86 11.53 17.23
C ILE A 248 -17.40 10.66 18.36
N HIS A 249 -18.25 9.67 18.02
CA HIS A 249 -18.82 8.76 19.02
C HIS A 249 -19.31 7.47 18.36
N ARG A 250 -18.99 6.31 18.95
CA ARG A 250 -19.31 4.98 18.40
C ARG A 250 -20.79 4.76 18.10
N THR A 251 -21.70 5.35 18.89
CA THR A 251 -23.15 5.21 18.71
C THR A 251 -23.77 6.27 17.78
N LEU A 252 -22.99 7.24 17.31
CA LEU A 252 -23.54 8.33 16.50
C LEU A 252 -24.01 7.85 15.12
N ALA A 253 -23.35 6.84 14.57
CA ALA A 253 -23.72 6.23 13.31
C ALA A 253 -25.13 5.58 13.35
N SER A 254 -25.54 4.98 14.47
CA SER A 254 -26.86 4.34 14.58
C SER A 254 -28.01 5.34 14.74
N GLN A 255 -27.74 6.52 15.30
CA GLN A 255 -28.72 7.60 15.48
C GLN A 255 -28.74 8.60 14.31
N PHE A 256 -27.99 8.34 13.24
CA PHE A 256 -27.84 9.26 12.12
C PHE A 256 -29.12 9.38 11.28
N LYS A 257 -29.56 10.62 11.00
CA LYS A 257 -30.67 10.92 10.07
C LYS A 257 -30.17 11.46 8.75
N TYR A 258 -29.32 12.48 8.80
CA TYR A 258 -28.61 13.07 7.68
C TYR A 258 -27.49 13.99 8.18
N ALA A 259 -26.53 14.30 7.31
CA ALA A 259 -25.55 15.35 7.55
C ALA A 259 -25.76 16.50 6.58
N LEU A 260 -25.46 17.71 7.03
CA LEU A 260 -25.26 18.88 6.17
C LEU A 260 -23.76 19.09 6.03
N VAL A 261 -23.29 19.18 4.80
CA VAL A 261 -21.87 19.42 4.51
C VAL A 261 -21.74 20.72 3.74
N TRP A 262 -20.74 21.52 4.12
CA TRP A 262 -20.28 22.70 3.40
C TRP A 262 -18.84 22.44 2.97
N GLY A 263 -18.54 22.61 1.69
CA GLY A 263 -17.19 22.42 1.16
C GLY A 263 -17.18 21.84 -0.25
N THR A 264 -15.98 21.50 -0.71
CA THR A 264 -15.71 21.10 -2.10
C THR A 264 -16.24 19.70 -2.43
N SER A 265 -16.48 18.85 -1.42
CA SER A 265 -17.08 17.52 -1.64
C SER A 265 -18.53 17.58 -2.11
N THR A 266 -19.20 18.72 -1.94
CA THR A 266 -20.61 18.90 -2.29
C THR A 266 -20.78 19.87 -3.45
N LYS A 267 -21.73 19.59 -4.34
CA LYS A 267 -22.01 20.49 -5.48
C LYS A 267 -22.71 21.78 -5.04
N TYR A 268 -23.42 21.73 -3.91
CA TYR A 268 -24.14 22.85 -3.33
C TYR A 268 -23.76 22.99 -1.85
N SER A 269 -23.55 24.20 -1.38
CA SER A 269 -23.23 24.47 0.03
C SER A 269 -24.39 25.18 0.73
N PRO A 270 -25.08 24.57 1.72
CA PRO A 270 -24.96 23.19 2.19
C PRO A 270 -25.74 22.17 1.34
N GLN A 271 -25.22 20.95 1.26
CA GLN A 271 -25.94 19.80 0.71
C GLN A 271 -26.25 18.78 1.81
N ARG A 272 -27.43 18.17 1.72
CA ARG A 272 -27.82 17.05 2.57
C ARG A 272 -27.19 15.76 2.03
N VAL A 273 -26.37 15.12 2.85
CA VAL A 273 -25.64 13.90 2.50
C VAL A 273 -25.96 12.73 3.42
N GLY A 274 -25.73 11.52 2.90
CA GLY A 274 -25.86 10.26 3.63
C GLY A 274 -24.53 9.78 4.24
N LEU A 275 -24.54 8.59 4.84
CA LEU A 275 -23.37 7.98 5.49
C LEU A 275 -22.25 7.61 4.51
N THR A 276 -22.59 7.29 3.26
CA THR A 276 -21.66 6.85 2.21
C THR A 276 -20.95 7.99 1.48
N HIS A 277 -21.31 9.24 1.78
CA HIS A 277 -20.69 10.41 1.15
C HIS A 277 -19.22 10.51 1.55
N ILE A 278 -18.34 10.73 0.57
CA ILE A 278 -16.89 10.88 0.76
C ILE A 278 -16.60 12.34 1.04
N MET A 279 -15.87 12.60 2.12
CA MET A 279 -15.50 13.94 2.56
C MET A 279 -14.17 14.38 1.93
N GLU A 280 -13.99 15.68 1.74
CA GLU A 280 -12.76 16.31 1.25
C GLU A 280 -12.08 17.17 2.34
N HIS A 281 -10.89 17.69 2.04
CA HIS A 281 -10.10 18.51 2.96
C HIS A 281 -10.82 19.84 3.23
N GLU A 282 -10.85 20.26 4.50
CA GLU A 282 -11.52 21.48 5.00
C GLU A 282 -13.06 21.48 4.93
N ASP A 283 -13.69 20.33 4.65
CA ASP A 283 -15.14 20.24 4.73
C ASP A 283 -15.65 20.48 6.15
N VAL A 284 -16.77 21.20 6.24
CA VAL A 284 -17.51 21.41 7.47
C VAL A 284 -18.71 20.48 7.50
N ILE A 285 -18.88 19.72 8.59
CA ILE A 285 -19.99 18.79 8.77
C ILE A 285 -20.86 19.15 9.97
N GLN A 286 -22.18 19.13 9.76
CA GLN A 286 -23.18 19.19 10.82
C GLN A 286 -24.04 17.92 10.78
N ILE A 287 -23.97 17.13 11.85
CA ILE A 287 -24.71 15.87 11.98
C ILE A 287 -26.09 16.14 12.58
N VAL A 288 -27.14 15.63 11.93
CA VAL A 288 -28.50 15.66 12.45
C VAL A 288 -28.92 14.25 12.85
N LYS A 289 -29.28 14.11 14.13
CA LYS A 289 -29.78 12.85 14.71
C LYS A 289 -31.25 12.64 14.36
N LYS A 290 -31.71 11.38 14.43
CA LYS A 290 -33.09 10.98 14.16
C LYS A 290 -34.09 11.66 15.08
#